data_AF-A0A2N7YAS4-F1
#
_entry.id   AF-A0A2N7YAS4-F1
#
_cell.length_a   1.000
_cell.length_b   1.000
_cell.length_c   1.000
_cell.angle_alpha   90.00
_cell.angle_beta   90.00
_cell.angle_gamma   90.00
#
_symmetry.space_group_name_H-M   'P 1'
#
loop_
_entity.id
_entity.type
_entity.pdbx_description
1 polymer ?
#
loop_
_entity_poly.entity_id
_entity_poly.type
_entity_poly.pdbx_seq_one_letter_code
_entity_poly.pdbx_strand_id
1 'polypeptide(L)'
;LTFEGAGDFFPNEYAGRNVHFGVREHAMGAAVNGMTLSGLLSFSATFFNFSDYMRASMRLAALMDIPVLFIFTHDSIGVGEDGPTHQ
;
A
#
# COMPACT_ATOMS: atom_id res chain seq x y z
N LEU A 1 -8.43 -10.34 9.83
CA LEU A 1 -9.75 -9.74 10.14
C LEU A 1 -10.78 -10.86 10.12
N THR A 2 -11.66 -10.98 11.12
CA THR A 2 -12.49 -12.17 11.34
C THR A 2 -13.93 -12.04 10.82
N PHE A 3 -14.19 -11.12 9.88
CA PHE A 3 -15.52 -10.90 9.33
C PHE A 3 -15.64 -11.44 7.90
N GLU A 4 -16.88 -11.66 7.47
CA GLU A 4 -17.20 -12.20 6.13
C GLU A 4 -16.63 -11.31 5.00
N GLY A 5 -15.94 -11.90 4.03
CA GLY A 5 -15.26 -11.17 2.95
C GLY A 5 -13.90 -10.59 3.32
N ALA A 6 -13.43 -10.76 4.56
CA ALA A 6 -12.10 -10.33 4.97
C ALA A 6 -10.96 -11.30 4.59
N GLY A 7 -11.22 -12.27 3.71
CA GLY A 7 -10.23 -13.25 3.25
C GLY A 7 -9.15 -12.64 2.35
N ASP A 8 -8.30 -13.52 1.85
CA ASP A 8 -7.24 -13.18 0.90
C ASP A 8 -7.77 -13.17 -0.54
N PHE A 9 -7.26 -12.25 -1.34
CA PHE A 9 -7.56 -12.18 -2.77
C PHE A 9 -6.62 -13.10 -3.54
N PHE A 10 -7.18 -14.13 -4.19
CA PHE A 10 -6.43 -15.12 -4.96
C PHE A 10 -7.05 -15.37 -6.35
N PRO A 11 -6.28 -15.94 -7.30
CA PRO A 11 -6.84 -16.44 -8.55
C PRO A 11 -8.00 -17.40 -8.29
N ASN A 12 -9.13 -17.17 -8.95
CA ASN A 12 -10.39 -17.91 -8.76
C ASN A 12 -11.08 -17.73 -7.41
N GLU A 13 -10.56 -16.86 -6.53
CA GLU A 13 -11.12 -16.54 -5.20
C GLU A 13 -11.06 -15.03 -4.96
N TYR A 14 -11.89 -14.29 -5.70
CA TYR A 14 -11.83 -12.81 -5.77
C TYR A 14 -12.63 -12.09 -4.69
N ALA A 15 -13.32 -12.82 -3.81
CA ALA A 15 -14.14 -12.23 -2.76
C ALA A 15 -13.31 -11.68 -1.58
N GLY A 16 -12.05 -12.10 -1.45
CA GLY A 16 -11.15 -11.61 -0.42
C GLY A 16 -10.77 -10.14 -0.61
N ARG A 17 -10.58 -9.43 0.50
CA ARG A 17 -10.26 -8.00 0.53
C ARG A 17 -8.81 -7.70 0.90
N ASN A 18 -8.00 -8.72 1.15
CA ASN A 18 -6.57 -8.59 1.41
C ASN A 18 -5.77 -8.97 0.16
N VAL A 19 -5.10 -8.00 -0.45
CA VAL A 19 -4.22 -8.23 -1.59
C VAL A 19 -2.78 -8.32 -1.10
N HIS A 20 -2.15 -9.48 -1.34
CA HIS A 20 -0.75 -9.72 -0.96
C HIS A 20 0.20 -9.27 -2.08
N PHE A 21 0.59 -8.00 -2.06
CA PHE A 21 1.46 -7.42 -3.09
C PHE A 21 2.90 -7.95 -3.08
N GLY A 22 3.35 -8.54 -1.96
CA GLY A 22 4.76 -8.86 -1.72
C GLY A 22 5.64 -7.61 -1.57
N VAL A 23 6.96 -7.76 -1.66
CA VAL A 23 7.95 -6.67 -1.59
C VAL A 23 8.00 -5.94 -2.93
N ARG A 24 6.99 -5.12 -3.21
CA ARG A 24 6.74 -4.49 -4.53
C ARG A 24 6.11 -3.10 -4.39
N GLU A 25 6.73 -2.21 -3.64
CA GLU A 25 6.16 -0.93 -3.21
C GLU A 25 5.69 -0.07 -4.39
N HIS A 26 6.51 0.07 -5.44
CA HIS A 26 6.16 0.85 -6.62
C HIS A 26 4.88 0.31 -7.28
N ALA A 27 4.84 -1.01 -7.53
CA ALA A 27 3.72 -1.68 -8.18
C ALA A 27 2.47 -1.68 -7.30
N MET A 28 2.63 -1.88 -5.98
CA MET A 28 1.57 -1.74 -4.99
C MET A 28 0.93 -0.36 -5.08
N GLY A 29 1.73 0.71 -5.05
CA GLY A 29 1.26 2.09 -5.19
C GLY A 29 0.48 2.33 -6.48
N ALA A 30 0.99 1.84 -7.61
CA ALA A 30 0.30 1.97 -8.90
C ALA A 30 -1.00 1.17 -8.94
N ALA A 31 -1.04 -0.02 -8.36
CA ALA A 31 -2.22 -0.87 -8.29
C ALA A 31 -3.32 -0.23 -7.45
N VAL A 32 -3.00 0.29 -6.25
CA VAL A 32 -4.01 0.94 -5.39
C VAL A 32 -4.55 2.24 -5.99
N ASN A 33 -3.74 2.95 -6.79
CA ASN A 33 -4.22 4.07 -7.59
C ASN A 33 -5.26 3.61 -8.62
N GLY A 34 -4.97 2.54 -9.37
CA GLY A 34 -5.89 1.96 -10.36
C GLY A 34 -7.19 1.45 -9.74
N MET A 35 -7.10 0.80 -8.58
CA MET A 35 -8.27 0.37 -7.81
C MET A 35 -9.12 1.56 -7.36
N THR A 36 -8.48 2.65 -6.92
CA THR A 36 -9.16 3.88 -6.50
C THR A 36 -9.85 4.58 -7.67
N LEU A 37 -9.20 4.66 -8.82
CA LEU A 37 -9.82 5.14 -10.07
C LEU A 37 -11.01 4.28 -10.49
N SER A 38 -11.00 3.00 -10.14
CA SER A 38 -12.09 2.05 -10.42
C SER A 38 -13.22 2.11 -9.38
N GLY A 39 -13.18 3.06 -8.44
CA GLY A 39 -14.25 3.30 -7.46
C GLY A 39 -14.08 2.57 -6.12
N LEU A 40 -12.94 1.92 -5.86
CA LEU A 40 -12.67 1.26 -4.57
C LEU A 40 -11.94 2.19 -3.61
N LEU A 41 -12.36 2.23 -2.34
CA LEU A 41 -11.53 2.83 -1.29
C LEU A 41 -10.36 1.89 -0.98
N SER A 42 -9.20 2.19 -1.58
CA SER A 42 -8.03 1.31 -1.56
C SER A 42 -6.92 1.90 -0.70
N PHE A 43 -6.14 1.04 -0.07
CA PHE A 43 -4.97 1.45 0.70
C PHE A 43 -3.77 0.56 0.40
N SER A 44 -2.58 1.11 0.60
CA SER A 44 -1.32 0.38 0.59
C SER A 44 -0.57 0.60 1.91
N ALA A 45 0.22 -0.37 2.36
CA ALA A 45 1.00 -0.26 3.59
C ALA A 45 2.46 -0.71 3.40
N THR A 46 3.40 0.07 3.94
CA THR A 46 4.83 -0.28 4.04
C THR A 46 5.51 0.54 5.17
N PHE A 47 6.82 0.41 5.36
CA PHE A 47 7.60 1.28 6.24
C PHE A 47 7.75 2.66 5.61
N PHE A 48 7.78 3.72 6.41
CA PHE A 48 7.83 5.08 5.90
C PHE A 48 9.09 5.33 5.07
N ASN A 49 10.23 4.80 5.50
CA ASN A 49 11.47 4.88 4.74
C ASN A 49 11.39 4.25 3.33
N PHE A 50 10.55 3.23 3.12
CA PHE A 50 10.33 2.64 1.80
C PHE A 50 9.29 3.38 0.93
N SER A 51 8.72 4.49 1.42
CA SER A 51 7.89 5.38 0.58
C SER A 51 8.65 5.89 -0.65
N ASP A 52 9.98 5.97 -0.56
CA ASP A 52 10.86 6.33 -1.68
C ASP A 52 10.73 5.39 -2.88
N TYR A 53 10.51 4.09 -2.64
CA TYR A 53 10.31 3.11 -3.71
C TYR A 53 9.00 3.33 -4.48
N MET A 54 8.01 4.00 -3.88
CA MET A 54 6.69 4.25 -4.47
C MET A 54 6.35 5.73 -4.66
N ARG A 55 7.35 6.62 -4.50
CA ARG A 55 7.18 8.08 -4.58
C ARG A 55 6.54 8.53 -5.90
N ALA A 56 6.85 7.87 -7.01
CA ALA A 56 6.24 8.15 -8.31
C ALA A 56 4.73 7.86 -8.32
N SER A 57 4.31 6.73 -7.75
CA SER A 57 2.91 6.35 -7.61
C SER A 57 2.14 7.31 -6.70
N MET A 58 2.74 7.74 -5.58
CA MET A 58 2.17 8.75 -4.68
C MET A 58 1.98 10.10 -5.39
N ARG A 59 2.98 10.52 -6.19
CA ARG A 59 2.90 11.75 -6.98
C ARG A 59 1.76 11.68 -8.00
N LEU A 60 1.55 10.55 -8.65
CA LEU A 60 0.43 10.37 -9.57
C LEU A 60 -0.91 10.42 -8.86
N ALA A 61 -1.04 9.83 -7.67
CA ALA A 61 -2.27 9.93 -6.88
C ALA A 61 -2.67 11.39 -6.61
N ALA A 62 -1.70 12.22 -6.21
CA ALA A 62 -1.93 13.64 -5.98
C ALA A 62 -2.31 14.40 -7.26
N LEU A 63 -1.67 14.09 -8.40
CA LEU A 63 -1.98 14.74 -9.68
C LEU A 63 -3.33 14.34 -10.26
N MET A 64 -3.76 13.11 -10.01
CA MET A 64 -5.06 12.59 -10.46
C MET A 64 -6.21 12.98 -9.52
N ASP A 65 -5.91 13.63 -8.39
CA ASP A 65 -6.88 14.00 -7.35
C ASP A 65 -7.71 12.81 -6.85
N ILE A 66 -7.04 11.68 -6.59
CA ILE A 66 -7.70 10.46 -6.11
C ILE A 66 -7.49 10.24 -4.61
N PRO A 67 -8.53 9.80 -3.87
CA PRO A 67 -8.49 9.63 -2.42
C PRO A 67 -7.88 8.29 -2.00
N VAL A 68 -6.70 7.95 -2.51
CA VAL A 68 -5.99 6.71 -2.14
C VAL A 68 -5.33 6.88 -0.76
N LEU A 69 -5.33 5.82 0.04
CA LEU A 69 -4.73 5.85 1.39
C LEU A 69 -3.35 5.19 1.39
N PHE A 70 -2.32 5.96 1.75
CA PHE A 70 -0.96 5.45 1.98
C PHE A 70 -0.71 5.33 3.49
N ILE A 71 -0.59 4.09 3.98
CA ILE A 71 -0.34 3.80 5.40
C ILE A 71 1.16 3.54 5.58
N PHE A 72 1.83 4.45 6.27
CA PHE A 72 3.25 4.30 6.59
C PHE A 72 3.42 4.05 8.09
N THR A 73 4.13 2.97 8.41
CA THR A 73 4.56 2.64 9.78
C THR A 73 6.06 2.95 9.91
N HIS A 74 6.67 2.77 11.09
CA HIS A 74 8.12 2.91 11.27
C HIS A 74 8.61 4.29 10.77
N ASP A 75 8.07 5.36 11.35
CA ASP A 75 8.15 6.73 10.83
C ASP A 75 9.41 7.50 11.23
N SER A 76 10.28 6.90 12.02
CA SER A 76 11.35 7.62 12.71
C SER A 76 12.48 6.72 13.18
N ILE A 77 13.49 7.34 13.80
CA ILE A 77 14.58 6.67 14.51
C ILE A 77 14.13 5.68 15.61
N GLY A 78 12.85 5.70 16.01
CA GLY A 78 12.28 4.75 16.98
C GLY A 78 12.31 3.29 16.52
N VAL A 79 12.62 3.03 15.26
CA VAL A 79 12.87 1.68 14.71
C VAL A 79 14.05 0.97 15.39
N GLY A 80 15.09 1.71 15.79
CA GLY A 80 16.22 1.13 16.53
C GLY A 80 17.18 0.30 15.67
N GLU A 81 17.27 -1.00 15.95
CA GLU A 81 18.35 -1.90 15.52
C GLU A 81 18.41 -2.15 14.01
N ASP A 82 17.31 -2.00 13.26
CA ASP A 82 17.32 -2.10 11.79
C ASP A 82 18.18 -0.98 11.13
N GLY A 83 18.52 0.05 11.90
CA GLY A 83 19.56 1.02 11.55
C GLY A 83 19.15 2.08 10.53
N PRO A 84 20.11 2.91 10.08
CA PRO A 84 19.84 4.13 9.31
C PRO A 84 19.25 3.88 7.92
N THR A 85 19.27 2.63 7.43
CA THR A 85 18.65 2.27 6.16
C THR A 85 17.16 1.96 6.28
N HIS A 86 16.60 1.95 7.49
CA HIS A 86 15.20 1.66 7.80
C HIS A 86 14.50 2.77 8.61
N GLN A 87 15.25 3.83 8.95
CA GLN A 87 14.79 4.96 9.77
C GLN A 87 14.50 6.19 8.90
#